data_AF-A0A7J6PYB6-F1
#
_entry.id   AF-A0A7J6PYB6-F1
#
_cell.length_a   1.000
_cell.length_b   1.000
_cell.length_c   1.000
_cell.angle_alpha   90.00
_cell.angle_beta   90.00
_cell.angle_gamma   90.00
#
_symmetry.space_group_name_H-M   'P 1'
#
loop_
_entity.id
_entity.type
_entity.pdbx_description
1 polymer ?
#
loop_
_entity_poly.entity_id
_entity_poly.type
_entity_poly.pdbx_seq_one_letter_code
_entity_poly.pdbx_strand_id
1 'polypeptide(L)'
;TSAIVRDERPGRAMSGTQSPCDDAALRRMPDKLRRVFYLSERLLSPNETKPFGESQKTEKLVLELADAFSVSDKQSMKSFIYSSDRNLLKAQGMMMDLIHQSVAMLSYTTGGIQWGLQQAYCRLLQALIVRGELEALSQLPPPPSGYTSHVEARRDLLKYRENKAQKVSLGPGDPGYLDETQIAALEWFETRMNCCRRWQDTIYTLAVFALRTIDSGRRGYNLYEVSPDMIPMLYARLYFLVPELGRTVADCLLSKEEEDMDIAEWRGSSYSLMRASLHSNRVWVPQAKDIQLLFDLTDFHNGLNEYFGLTEHGWVRVKRRLLQIQVHALIGEKSLWRARMRKRKTTFLLFVKCWCKYVSEVVVDQNQLADLWKYLPGYRTLLKGVFLCMKYHKRVDHYPDALVDCAASVLRNTQTLSCIVKIMFHSTNVYNQKAVACAMKM
;
A
#
# COMPACT_ATOMS: atom_id res chain seq x y z
N THR A 1 -31.67 -6.24 12.34
CA THR A 1 -31.48 -7.09 13.53
C THR A 1 -30.09 -7.69 13.48
N SER A 2 -29.12 -6.97 14.07
CA SER A 2 -27.69 -7.23 13.99
C SER A 2 -27.22 -8.04 15.20
N ALA A 3 -26.87 -9.30 14.99
CA ALA A 3 -26.17 -10.10 15.98
C ALA A 3 -24.67 -9.82 15.88
N ILE A 4 -24.16 -9.02 16.82
CA ILE A 4 -22.74 -9.03 17.17
C ILE A 4 -22.52 -10.33 17.94
N VAL A 5 -22.09 -11.38 17.22
CA VAL A 5 -21.70 -12.64 17.86
C VAL A 5 -20.29 -12.44 18.42
N ARG A 6 -20.22 -12.51 19.75
CA ARG A 6 -19.01 -12.40 20.56
C ARG A 6 -18.08 -13.58 20.27
N ASP A 7 -16.79 -13.28 20.15
CA ASP A 7 -15.70 -14.25 20.05
C ASP A 7 -15.49 -14.88 21.44
N GLU A 8 -16.15 -16.00 21.71
CA GLU A 8 -15.91 -16.81 22.91
C GLU A 8 -14.82 -17.83 22.61
N ARG A 9 -13.58 -17.52 23.03
CA ARG A 9 -12.55 -18.54 23.27
C ARG A 9 -12.56 -18.93 24.74
N PRO A 10 -12.41 -20.23 25.08
CA PRO A 10 -12.47 -20.69 26.45
C PRO A 10 -11.25 -20.23 27.25
N GLY A 11 -11.55 -19.78 28.46
CA GLY A 11 -10.67 -19.10 29.40
C GLY A 11 -9.34 -19.79 29.71
N ARG A 12 -8.29 -18.98 29.71
CA ARG A 12 -7.27 -19.04 30.77
C ARG A 12 -7.21 -17.66 31.40
N ALA A 13 -7.85 -17.51 32.56
CA ALA A 13 -7.80 -16.32 33.36
C ALA A 13 -6.35 -16.12 33.84
N MET A 14 -5.63 -15.18 33.24
CA MET A 14 -4.43 -14.61 33.85
C MET A 14 -4.88 -13.52 34.81
N SER A 15 -5.11 -13.90 36.07
CA SER A 15 -5.21 -12.94 37.16
C SER A 15 -3.83 -12.31 37.38
N GLY A 16 -3.67 -11.05 36.99
CA GLY A 16 -2.45 -10.29 37.23
C GLY A 16 -2.46 -9.00 36.43
N THR A 17 -2.55 -7.87 37.12
CA THR A 17 -2.42 -6.49 36.62
C THR A 17 -1.00 -6.18 36.13
N GLN A 18 -0.52 -6.91 35.12
CA GLN A 18 0.75 -6.65 34.46
C GLN A 18 0.54 -6.49 32.96
N SER A 19 1.00 -5.35 32.43
CA SER A 19 1.10 -5.12 30.99
C SER A 19 1.84 -6.30 30.33
N PRO A 20 1.40 -6.84 29.18
CA PRO A 20 2.01 -8.02 28.56
C PRO A 20 3.36 -7.75 27.89
N CYS A 21 3.90 -6.55 28.05
CA CYS A 21 5.22 -6.20 27.58
C CYS A 21 6.25 -6.53 28.66
N ASP A 22 7.09 -7.53 28.42
CA ASP A 22 8.31 -7.77 29.22
C ASP A 22 9.09 -6.47 29.39
N ASP A 23 9.02 -5.92 30.61
CA ASP A 23 9.53 -4.59 30.98
C ASP A 23 11.04 -4.47 30.74
N ALA A 24 11.75 -5.61 30.72
CA ALA A 24 13.18 -5.71 30.42
C ALA A 24 13.52 -5.53 28.92
N ALA A 25 12.64 -5.94 28.00
CA ALA A 25 12.86 -5.82 26.56
C ALA A 25 12.58 -4.39 26.07
N LEU A 26 11.56 -3.73 26.63
CA LEU A 26 11.26 -2.33 26.38
C LEU A 26 12.40 -1.42 26.84
N ARG A 27 12.99 -1.66 28.02
CA ARG A 27 14.10 -0.84 28.57
C ARG A 27 15.37 -0.83 27.71
N ARG A 28 15.52 -1.75 26.75
CA ARG A 28 16.67 -1.81 25.82
C ARG A 28 16.43 -1.10 24.48
N MET A 29 15.20 -0.65 24.22
CA MET A 29 14.86 0.04 22.97
C MET A 29 15.22 1.52 23.05
N PRO A 30 15.51 2.21 21.93
CA PRO A 30 15.60 3.67 21.93
C PRO A 30 14.31 4.31 22.46
N ASP A 31 14.38 5.39 23.24
CA ASP A 31 13.23 5.99 23.94
C ASP A 31 12.05 6.32 23.00
N LYS A 32 12.35 6.68 21.76
CA LYS A 32 11.33 6.96 20.72
C LYS A 32 10.53 5.71 20.32
N LEU A 33 11.20 4.56 20.19
CA LEU A 33 10.54 3.30 19.86
C LEU A 33 9.71 2.80 21.04
N ARG A 34 10.20 2.94 22.28
CA ARG A 34 9.42 2.66 23.49
C ARG A 34 8.15 3.50 23.53
N ARG A 35 8.26 4.79 23.22
CA ARG A 35 7.11 5.69 23.14
C ARG A 35 6.08 5.22 22.12
N VAL A 36 6.53 4.82 20.92
CA VAL A 36 5.63 4.24 19.90
C VAL A 36 4.91 3.00 20.42
N PHE A 37 5.65 2.03 21.00
CA PHE A 37 5.05 0.81 21.55
C PHE A 37 4.02 1.12 22.65
N TYR A 38 4.40 1.97 23.61
CA TYR A 38 3.52 2.38 24.70
C TYR A 38 2.24 3.06 24.20
N LEU A 39 2.36 4.04 23.29
CA LEU A 39 1.21 4.75 22.73
C LEU A 39 0.32 3.81 21.89
N SER A 40 0.92 2.86 21.18
CA SER A 40 0.20 1.88 20.37
C SER A 40 -0.60 0.90 21.24
N GLU A 41 0.00 0.39 22.32
CA GLU A 41 -0.70 -0.50 23.26
C GLU A 41 -1.88 0.19 23.95
N ARG A 42 -1.71 1.47 24.30
CA ARG A 42 -2.82 2.28 24.83
C ARG A 42 -3.95 2.42 23.84
N LEU A 43 -3.63 2.79 22.60
CA LEU A 43 -4.63 2.98 21.55
C LEU A 43 -5.36 1.67 21.17
N LEU A 44 -4.67 0.53 21.25
CA LEU A 44 -5.20 -0.79 20.95
C LEU A 44 -5.90 -1.46 22.14
N SER A 45 -5.80 -0.88 23.34
CA SER A 45 -6.39 -1.44 24.55
C SER A 45 -7.93 -1.34 24.54
N PRO A 46 -8.66 -2.44 24.80
CA PRO A 46 -10.13 -2.45 24.76
C PRO A 46 -10.80 -1.59 25.85
N ASN A 47 -10.04 -1.15 26.87
CA ASN A 47 -10.57 -0.40 28.01
C ASN A 47 -10.54 1.13 27.84
N GLU A 48 -9.78 1.68 26.89
CA GLU A 48 -9.67 3.14 26.64
C GLU A 48 -10.48 3.63 25.42
N THR A 49 -11.23 2.77 24.74
CA THR A 49 -12.07 3.16 23.60
C THR A 49 -13.53 3.36 24.04
N LYS A 50 -13.82 4.41 24.82
CA LYS A 50 -15.22 4.86 25.05
C LYS A 50 -15.62 5.97 24.06
N PRO A 51 -16.86 5.96 23.53
CA PRO A 51 -17.07 6.46 22.17
C PRO A 51 -17.30 7.97 22.01
N PHE A 52 -17.50 8.76 23.09
CA PHE A 52 -17.90 10.17 22.90
C PHE A 52 -17.32 11.19 23.90
N GLY A 53 -16.86 10.78 25.10
CA GLY A 53 -16.25 11.71 26.08
C GLY A 53 -14.72 11.85 25.99
N GLU A 54 -14.06 10.92 25.30
CA GLU A 54 -12.59 10.81 25.26
C GLU A 54 -11.99 11.19 23.89
N SER A 55 -12.80 11.65 22.93
CA SER A 55 -12.38 11.93 21.55
C SER A 55 -11.16 12.86 21.47
N GLN A 56 -11.08 13.90 22.30
CA GLN A 56 -9.92 14.81 22.33
C GLN A 56 -8.65 14.15 22.89
N LYS A 57 -8.78 13.26 23.89
CA LYS A 57 -7.64 12.50 24.43
C LYS A 57 -7.16 11.48 23.40
N THR A 58 -8.08 10.78 22.74
CA THR A 58 -7.76 9.85 21.66
C THR A 58 -7.14 10.58 20.47
N GLU A 59 -7.68 11.73 20.07
CA GLU A 59 -7.12 12.57 19.00
C GLU A 59 -5.68 12.97 19.31
N LYS A 60 -5.42 13.48 20.52
CA LYS A 60 -4.07 13.83 20.97
C LYS A 60 -3.14 12.61 20.95
N LEU A 61 -3.61 11.45 21.44
CA LEU A 61 -2.84 10.20 21.43
C LEU A 61 -2.48 9.77 20.00
N VAL A 62 -3.43 9.82 19.07
CA VAL A 62 -3.24 9.45 17.67
C VAL A 62 -2.28 10.42 16.97
N LEU A 63 -2.39 11.73 17.25
CA LEU A 63 -1.44 12.72 16.73
C LEU A 63 -0.03 12.50 17.26
N GLU A 64 0.13 12.29 18.57
CA GLU A 64 1.44 11.97 19.16
C GLU A 64 2.06 10.71 18.55
N LEU A 65 1.23 9.70 18.26
CA LEU A 65 1.67 8.48 17.60
C LEU A 65 2.07 8.74 16.14
N ALA A 66 1.27 9.51 15.39
CA ALA A 66 1.59 9.90 14.02
C ALA A 66 2.91 10.69 13.95
N ASP A 67 3.13 11.62 14.89
CA ASP A 67 4.37 12.39 15.00
C ASP A 67 5.56 11.49 15.38
N ALA A 68 5.36 10.51 16.27
CA ALA A 68 6.41 9.56 16.61
C ALA A 68 6.81 8.69 15.41
N PHE A 69 5.85 8.31 14.56
CA PHE A 69 6.12 7.60 13.31
C PHE A 69 6.71 8.49 12.21
N SER A 70 6.43 9.79 12.17
CA SER A 70 6.98 10.71 11.17
C SER A 70 8.45 11.06 11.41
N VAL A 71 8.96 10.88 12.64
CA VAL A 71 10.37 11.12 13.00
C VAL A 71 11.33 10.10 12.37
N SER A 72 10.84 8.92 12.00
CA SER A 72 11.57 8.01 11.10
C SER A 72 10.83 7.94 9.78
N ASP A 73 11.47 8.37 8.72
CA ASP A 73 10.88 8.40 7.39
C ASP A 73 11.90 7.75 6.43
N LYS A 74 11.40 6.93 5.50
CA LYS A 74 12.19 6.36 4.39
C LYS A 74 12.94 7.48 3.65
N GLN A 75 12.34 8.66 3.54
CA GLN A 75 12.97 9.83 2.90
C GLN A 75 14.06 10.49 3.76
N SER A 76 13.94 10.40 5.09
CA SER A 76 14.91 10.97 6.02
C SER A 76 16.14 10.09 6.25
N MET A 77 16.18 8.88 5.67
CA MET A 77 17.16 7.81 5.97
C MET A 77 17.23 7.43 7.45
N LYS A 78 16.28 7.88 8.27
CA LYS A 78 16.14 7.51 9.68
C LYS A 78 15.17 6.34 9.77
N SER A 79 15.69 5.15 10.00
CA SER A 79 14.89 3.96 10.31
C SER A 79 14.87 3.71 11.82
N PHE A 80 13.88 2.95 12.28
CA PHE A 80 13.98 2.39 13.61
C PHE A 80 15.01 1.26 13.61
N ILE A 81 15.93 1.29 14.58
CA ILE A 81 16.88 0.21 14.79
C ILE A 81 16.27 -0.77 15.78
N TYR A 82 16.08 -2.01 15.33
CA TYR A 82 15.55 -3.10 16.14
C TYR A 82 16.69 -3.92 16.70
N SER A 83 16.65 -4.23 17.98
CA SER A 83 17.69 -5.05 18.64
C SER A 83 17.64 -6.52 18.25
N SER A 84 16.59 -6.98 17.57
CA SER A 84 16.43 -8.35 17.07
C SER A 84 15.32 -8.43 16.02
N ASP A 85 15.37 -9.47 15.18
CA ASP A 85 14.33 -9.78 14.20
C ASP A 85 12.96 -10.02 14.86
N ARG A 86 12.96 -10.59 16.07
CA ARG A 86 11.72 -10.78 16.84
C ARG A 86 11.08 -9.44 17.20
N ASN A 87 11.87 -8.43 17.54
CA ASN A 87 11.37 -7.09 17.82
C ASN A 87 10.86 -6.39 16.55
N LEU A 88 11.50 -6.63 15.40
CA LEU A 88 11.01 -6.16 14.10
C LEU A 88 9.64 -6.78 13.76
N LEU A 89 9.50 -8.11 13.87
CA LEU A 89 8.23 -8.80 13.61
C LEU A 89 7.12 -8.32 14.56
N LYS A 90 7.45 -8.08 15.84
CA LYS A 90 6.51 -7.51 16.81
C LYS A 90 6.06 -6.10 16.39
N ALA A 91 7.01 -5.26 15.96
CA ALA A 91 6.71 -3.90 15.50
C ALA A 91 5.85 -3.89 14.23
N GLN A 92 6.17 -4.75 13.26
CA GLN A 92 5.37 -4.93 12.04
C GLN A 92 3.94 -5.37 12.38
N GLY A 93 3.78 -6.33 13.30
CA GLY A 93 2.49 -6.77 13.81
C GLY A 93 1.65 -5.61 14.36
N MET A 94 2.24 -4.82 15.25
CA MET A 94 1.62 -3.64 15.84
C MET A 94 1.25 -2.58 14.79
N MET A 95 2.13 -2.30 13.83
CA MET A 95 1.85 -1.36 12.74
C MET A 95 0.64 -1.82 11.89
N MET A 96 0.54 -3.11 11.57
CA MET A 96 -0.62 -3.65 10.85
C MET A 96 -1.92 -3.52 11.67
N ASP A 97 -1.85 -3.72 12.98
CA ASP A 97 -3.02 -3.54 13.86
C ASP A 97 -3.47 -2.08 13.94
N LEU A 98 -2.52 -1.14 14.01
CA LEU A 98 -2.82 0.30 13.91
C LEU A 98 -3.40 0.71 12.55
N ILE A 99 -2.93 0.10 11.46
CA ILE A 99 -3.51 0.31 10.12
C ILE A 99 -4.97 -0.17 10.12
N HIS A 100 -5.24 -1.38 10.61
CA HIS A 100 -6.60 -1.91 10.68
C HIS A 100 -7.53 -1.05 11.54
N GLN A 101 -7.05 -0.58 12.69
CA GLN A 101 -7.80 0.34 13.54
C GLN A 101 -8.07 1.67 12.84
N SER A 102 -7.06 2.26 12.19
CA SER A 102 -7.20 3.51 11.44
C SER A 102 -8.22 3.37 10.32
N VAL A 103 -8.14 2.29 9.53
CA VAL A 103 -9.10 2.00 8.45
C VAL A 103 -10.51 1.78 9.02
N ALA A 104 -10.66 1.03 10.11
CA ALA A 104 -11.95 0.81 10.74
C ALA A 104 -12.57 2.15 11.18
N MET A 105 -11.80 2.95 11.94
CA MET A 105 -12.23 4.27 12.40
C MET A 105 -12.60 5.19 11.24
N LEU A 106 -11.77 5.26 10.19
CA LEU A 106 -12.03 6.07 8.99
C LEU A 106 -13.20 5.54 8.14
N SER A 107 -13.55 4.26 8.25
CA SER A 107 -14.71 3.68 7.55
C SER A 107 -16.03 3.93 8.26
N TYR A 108 -16.03 4.04 9.60
CA TYR A 108 -17.22 4.33 10.41
C TYR A 108 -17.68 5.80 10.30
N THR A 109 -16.84 6.70 9.78
CA THR A 109 -17.03 8.17 9.85
C THR A 109 -18.09 8.76 8.94
N THR A 110 -18.86 7.94 8.22
CA THR A 110 -19.95 8.42 7.36
C THR A 110 -21.13 9.06 8.12
N GLY A 111 -21.06 9.21 9.45
CA GLY A 111 -22.12 9.90 10.20
C GLY A 111 -21.85 10.40 11.64
N GLY A 112 -20.62 10.58 12.13
CA GLY A 112 -20.49 11.11 13.51
C GLY A 112 -19.13 11.26 14.19
N ILE A 113 -17.99 11.00 13.53
CA ILE A 113 -16.68 11.24 14.17
C ILE A 113 -16.31 12.72 14.05
N GLN A 114 -15.80 13.29 15.14
CA GLN A 114 -15.24 14.65 15.16
C GLN A 114 -14.16 14.84 14.09
N TRP A 115 -14.20 15.97 13.40
CA TRP A 115 -13.27 16.30 12.30
C TRP A 115 -11.79 16.14 12.69
N GLY A 116 -11.41 16.63 13.88
CA GLY A 116 -10.03 16.53 14.39
C GLY A 116 -9.54 15.09 14.51
N LEU A 117 -10.38 14.19 15.04
CA LEU A 117 -10.05 12.77 15.14
C LEU A 117 -9.90 12.10 13.78
N GLN A 118 -10.71 12.48 12.77
CA GLN A 118 -10.53 11.99 11.40
C GLN A 118 -9.17 12.43 10.83
N GLN A 119 -8.80 13.69 11.05
CA GLN A 119 -7.50 14.22 10.63
C GLN A 119 -6.34 13.48 11.29
N ALA A 120 -6.45 13.19 12.58
CA ALA A 120 -5.45 12.45 13.31
C ALA A 120 -5.25 11.03 12.72
N TYR A 121 -6.33 10.28 12.48
CA TYR A 121 -6.23 8.95 11.87
C TYR A 121 -5.74 8.98 10.42
N CYS A 122 -6.12 9.99 9.64
CA CYS A 122 -5.55 10.18 8.30
C CYS A 122 -4.02 10.34 8.38
N ARG A 123 -3.52 11.21 9.26
CA ARG A 123 -2.08 11.42 9.45
C ARG A 123 -1.37 10.16 9.93
N LEU A 124 -1.94 9.45 10.90
CA LEU A 124 -1.38 8.18 11.38
C LEU A 124 -1.28 7.15 10.25
N LEU A 125 -2.36 6.98 9.48
CA LEU A 125 -2.36 6.06 8.35
C LEU A 125 -1.32 6.44 7.30
N GLN A 126 -1.20 7.74 6.98
CA GLN A 126 -0.17 8.23 6.07
C GLN A 126 1.25 7.91 6.56
N ALA A 127 1.53 8.10 7.86
CA ALA A 127 2.82 7.78 8.45
C ALA A 127 3.12 6.26 8.46
N LEU A 128 2.10 5.42 8.61
CA LEU A 128 2.25 3.96 8.66
C LEU A 128 2.45 3.32 7.29
N ILE A 129 1.75 3.76 6.24
CA ILE A 129 1.81 3.08 4.94
C ILE A 129 3.13 3.31 4.18
N VAL A 130 3.92 4.30 4.59
CA VAL A 130 5.22 4.64 3.99
C VAL A 130 6.40 3.93 4.64
N ARG A 131 6.14 3.10 5.67
CA ARG A 131 7.17 2.42 6.47
C ARG A 131 7.89 1.33 5.70
N GLY A 132 9.22 1.42 5.66
CA GLY A 132 10.08 0.40 5.08
C GLY A 132 10.00 -0.95 5.82
N GLU A 133 9.65 -0.95 7.11
CA GLU A 133 9.44 -2.19 7.87
C GLU A 133 8.31 -3.04 7.30
N LEU A 134 7.24 -2.42 6.83
CA LEU A 134 6.12 -3.13 6.20
C LEU A 134 6.47 -3.53 4.76
N GLU A 135 7.21 -2.70 4.05
CA GLU A 135 7.69 -2.99 2.69
C GLU A 135 8.61 -4.23 2.66
N ALA A 136 9.41 -4.43 3.71
CA ALA A 136 10.23 -5.64 3.88
C ALA A 136 9.41 -6.94 3.97
N LEU A 137 8.12 -6.87 4.31
CA LEU A 137 7.22 -8.03 4.29
C LEU A 137 6.70 -8.37 2.90
N SER A 138 6.85 -7.48 1.91
CA SER A 138 6.48 -7.73 0.51
C SER A 138 7.47 -8.64 -0.23
N GLN A 139 8.58 -9.02 0.43
CA GLN A 139 9.54 -9.99 -0.07
C GLN A 139 9.48 -11.25 0.80
N LEU A 140 9.27 -12.40 0.18
CA LEU A 140 9.26 -13.67 0.90
C LEU A 140 10.67 -14.00 1.41
N PRO A 141 10.81 -14.46 2.67
CA PRO A 141 12.10 -14.97 3.13
C PRO A 141 12.54 -16.16 2.27
N PRO A 142 13.86 -16.38 2.09
CA PRO A 142 14.32 -17.61 1.45
C PRO A 142 13.92 -18.85 2.27
N PRO A 143 13.78 -20.02 1.63
CA PRO A 143 13.58 -21.27 2.36
C PRO A 143 14.70 -21.49 3.41
N PRO A 144 14.39 -22.09 4.57
CA PRO A 144 15.40 -22.43 5.56
C PRO A 144 16.48 -23.36 4.98
N SER A 145 17.69 -23.30 5.54
CA SER A 145 18.80 -24.16 5.10
C SER A 145 18.40 -25.64 5.14
N GLY A 146 18.72 -26.36 4.06
CA GLY A 146 18.32 -27.76 3.89
C GLY A 146 17.00 -27.97 3.14
N TYR A 147 16.26 -26.91 2.82
CA TYR A 147 15.02 -26.97 2.06
C TYR A 147 15.16 -26.37 0.67
N THR A 148 14.54 -27.01 -0.32
CA THR A 148 14.53 -26.53 -1.71
C THR A 148 13.37 -25.59 -1.99
N SER A 149 12.30 -25.67 -1.19
CA SER A 149 11.09 -24.85 -1.35
C SER A 149 10.46 -24.49 -0.01
N HIS A 150 9.67 -23.42 0.02
CA HIS A 150 8.90 -23.04 1.21
C HIS A 150 7.87 -24.11 1.60
N VAL A 151 7.25 -24.77 0.61
CA VAL A 151 6.23 -25.80 0.84
C VAL A 151 6.81 -27.02 1.55
N GLU A 152 8.02 -27.43 1.17
CA GLU A 152 8.75 -28.52 1.81
C GLU A 152 9.03 -28.22 3.28
N ALA A 153 9.59 -27.03 3.56
CA ALA A 153 9.87 -26.57 4.92
C ALA A 153 8.62 -26.61 5.82
N ARG A 154 7.49 -26.13 5.29
CA ARG A 154 6.22 -26.17 6.03
C ARG A 154 5.72 -27.58 6.28
N ARG A 155 5.80 -28.45 5.27
CA ARG A 155 5.31 -29.83 5.37
C ARG A 155 5.99 -30.56 6.51
N ASP A 156 7.30 -30.41 6.64
CA ASP A 156 8.07 -31.07 7.69
C ASP A 156 7.77 -30.47 9.07
N LEU A 157 7.60 -29.14 9.16
CA LEU A 157 7.14 -28.50 10.39
C LEU A 157 5.76 -29.00 10.84
N LEU A 158 4.82 -29.17 9.90
CA LEU A 158 3.48 -29.69 10.21
C LEU A 158 3.53 -31.14 10.68
N LYS A 159 4.29 -32.01 9.99
CA LYS A 159 4.52 -33.39 10.43
C LYS A 159 5.13 -33.45 11.82
N TYR A 160 6.13 -32.63 12.11
CA TYR A 160 6.72 -32.53 13.44
C TYR A 160 5.68 -32.14 14.49
N ARG A 161 4.83 -31.14 14.22
CA ARG A 161 3.75 -30.72 15.13
C ARG A 161 2.71 -31.81 15.34
N GLU A 162 2.34 -32.54 14.29
CA GLU A 162 1.41 -33.68 14.37
C GLU A 162 1.99 -34.81 15.21
N ASN A 163 3.24 -35.21 14.96
CA ASN A 163 3.95 -36.23 15.73
C ASN A 163 4.07 -35.84 17.21
N LYS A 164 4.42 -34.57 17.48
CA LYS A 164 4.47 -34.01 18.83
C LYS A 164 3.10 -34.03 19.52
N ALA A 165 2.02 -33.70 18.80
CA ALA A 165 0.65 -33.77 19.31
C ALA A 165 0.21 -35.20 19.62
N GLN A 166 0.64 -36.17 18.80
CA GLN A 166 0.42 -37.60 18.98
C GLN A 166 1.39 -38.24 20.01
N LYS A 167 2.30 -37.44 20.60
CA LYS A 167 3.34 -37.89 21.54
C LYS A 167 4.28 -38.97 20.96
N VAL A 168 4.50 -38.95 19.65
CA VAL A 168 5.46 -39.81 18.97
C VAL A 168 6.86 -39.25 19.19
N SER A 169 7.75 -40.03 19.81
CA SER A 169 9.16 -39.69 19.98
C SER A 169 9.96 -40.18 18.77
N LEU A 170 10.50 -39.26 17.97
CA LEU A 170 11.45 -39.54 16.91
C LEU A 170 12.87 -39.25 17.41
N GLY A 171 13.81 -40.14 17.15
CA GLY A 171 15.23 -40.00 17.47
C GLY A 171 16.10 -39.75 16.23
N PRO A 172 17.39 -39.41 16.44
CA PRO A 172 18.34 -39.25 15.34
C PRO A 172 18.40 -40.51 14.45
N GLY A 173 18.12 -40.34 13.16
CA GLY A 173 18.08 -41.44 12.18
C GLY A 173 16.68 -41.88 11.78
N ASP A 174 15.64 -41.49 12.53
CA ASP A 174 14.26 -41.75 12.13
C ASP A 174 13.86 -40.85 10.95
N PRO A 175 13.13 -41.39 9.94
CA PRO A 175 12.59 -40.55 8.87
C PRO A 175 11.69 -39.44 9.41
N GLY A 176 12.05 -38.19 9.13
CA GLY A 176 11.32 -37.01 9.61
C GLY A 176 11.74 -36.51 11.00
N TYR A 177 12.81 -37.06 11.57
CA TYR A 177 13.50 -36.44 12.72
C TYR A 177 14.04 -35.07 12.33
N LEU A 178 13.79 -34.08 13.19
CA LEU A 178 14.34 -32.73 13.10
C LEU A 178 15.05 -32.43 14.42
N ASP A 179 16.26 -31.89 14.33
CA ASP A 179 16.97 -31.43 15.52
C ASP A 179 16.38 -30.12 16.07
N GLU A 180 16.74 -29.75 17.31
CA GLU A 180 16.20 -28.55 17.96
C GLU A 180 16.50 -27.26 17.19
N THR A 181 17.64 -27.19 16.50
CA THR A 181 18.05 -26.00 15.74
C THR A 181 17.24 -25.86 14.45
N GLN A 182 16.98 -26.98 13.77
CA GLN A 182 16.11 -27.07 12.60
C GLN A 182 14.67 -26.72 12.96
N ILE A 183 14.16 -27.25 14.09
CA ILE A 183 12.82 -26.92 14.59
C ILE A 183 12.72 -25.42 14.87
N ALA A 184 13.69 -24.83 15.58
CA ALA A 184 13.69 -23.41 15.87
C ALA A 184 13.73 -22.54 14.59
N ALA A 185 14.54 -22.94 13.59
CA ALA A 185 14.61 -22.27 12.30
C ALA A 185 13.27 -22.34 11.53
N LEU A 186 12.63 -23.51 11.52
CA LEU A 186 11.32 -23.71 10.90
C LEU A 186 10.21 -22.92 11.61
N GLU A 187 10.20 -22.90 12.94
CA GLU A 187 9.22 -22.11 13.72
C GLU A 187 9.38 -20.61 13.50
N TRP A 188 10.63 -20.13 13.43
CA TRP A 188 10.92 -18.73 13.10
C TRP A 188 10.48 -18.40 11.68
N PHE A 189 10.79 -19.26 10.72
CA PHE A 189 10.40 -19.10 9.32
C PHE A 189 8.87 -19.07 9.17
N GLU A 190 8.14 -19.97 9.84
CA GLU A 190 6.68 -19.98 9.90
C GLU A 190 6.12 -18.69 10.52
N THR A 191 6.76 -18.15 11.55
CA THR A 191 6.37 -16.87 12.17
C THR A 191 6.50 -15.72 11.18
N ARG A 192 7.59 -15.69 10.41
CA ARG A 192 7.82 -14.67 9.37
C ARG A 192 6.82 -14.82 8.22
N MET A 193 6.55 -16.03 7.75
CA MET A 193 5.52 -16.30 6.73
C MET A 193 4.13 -15.87 7.18
N ASN A 194 3.79 -16.07 8.45
CA ASN A 194 2.53 -15.59 9.02
C ASN A 194 2.45 -14.05 9.07
N CYS A 195 3.56 -13.35 9.28
CA CYS A 195 3.62 -11.89 9.18
C CYS A 195 3.43 -11.41 7.74
N CYS A 196 4.09 -12.03 6.76
CA CYS A 196 3.88 -11.77 5.33
C CYS A 196 2.40 -11.98 4.94
N ARG A 197 1.76 -13.03 5.44
CA ARG A 197 0.32 -13.27 5.23
C ARG A 197 -0.55 -12.16 5.82
N ARG A 198 -0.31 -11.76 7.06
CA ARG A 198 -1.03 -10.62 7.68
C ARG A 198 -0.83 -9.33 6.90
N TRP A 199 0.35 -9.12 6.33
CA TRP A 199 0.62 -7.96 5.50
C TRP A 199 -0.20 -7.97 4.22
N GLN A 200 -0.30 -9.13 3.55
CA GLN A 200 -1.19 -9.29 2.40
C GLN A 200 -2.66 -8.99 2.75
N ASP A 201 -3.16 -9.50 3.88
CA ASP A 201 -4.52 -9.20 4.36
C ASP A 201 -4.71 -7.68 4.61
N THR A 202 -3.67 -7.03 5.12
CA THR A 202 -3.63 -5.57 5.36
C THR A 202 -3.69 -4.80 4.04
N ILE A 203 -2.92 -5.22 3.03
CA ILE A 203 -2.95 -4.67 1.67
C ILE A 203 -4.36 -4.75 1.09
N TYR A 204 -5.03 -5.90 1.18
CA TYR A 204 -6.40 -6.05 0.66
C TYR A 204 -7.40 -5.20 1.46
N THR A 205 -7.23 -5.08 2.78
CA THR A 205 -8.08 -4.20 3.60
C THR A 205 -7.93 -2.73 3.18
N LEU A 206 -6.69 -2.28 2.94
CA LEU A 206 -6.39 -0.96 2.40
C LEU A 206 -6.99 -0.77 1.00
N ALA A 207 -6.94 -1.80 0.14
CA ALA A 207 -7.54 -1.76 -1.19
C ALA A 207 -9.05 -1.61 -1.14
N VAL A 208 -9.74 -2.39 -0.31
CA VAL A 208 -11.19 -2.24 -0.09
C VAL A 208 -11.51 -0.84 0.39
N PHE A 209 -10.77 -0.32 1.37
CA PHE A 209 -10.95 1.01 1.92
C PHE A 209 -10.77 2.12 0.85
N ALA A 210 -9.66 2.09 0.12
CA ALA A 210 -9.36 3.08 -0.90
C ALA A 210 -10.41 3.07 -2.04
N LEU A 211 -10.72 1.88 -2.56
CA LEU A 211 -11.69 1.73 -3.66
C LEU A 211 -13.10 2.15 -3.22
N ARG A 212 -13.56 1.77 -2.02
CA ARG A 212 -14.85 2.21 -1.50
C ARG A 212 -14.89 3.71 -1.26
N THR A 213 -13.80 4.30 -0.79
CA THR A 213 -13.71 5.75 -0.60
C THR A 213 -13.85 6.46 -1.95
N ILE A 214 -13.14 5.98 -2.97
CA ILE A 214 -13.26 6.50 -4.34
C ILE A 214 -14.64 6.22 -4.94
N ASP A 215 -15.34 5.13 -4.60
CA ASP A 215 -16.71 4.85 -5.07
C ASP A 215 -17.77 5.72 -4.38
N SER A 216 -17.60 5.98 -3.08
CA SER A 216 -18.58 6.67 -2.23
C SER A 216 -18.87 8.11 -2.65
N GLY A 217 -17.94 8.76 -3.34
CA GLY A 217 -18.15 10.07 -3.97
C GLY A 217 -18.43 11.12 -2.93
N ARG A 218 -19.61 11.76 -2.99
CA ARG A 218 -20.02 12.83 -2.06
C ARG A 218 -19.88 12.47 -0.58
N ARG A 219 -19.99 11.19 -0.20
CA ARG A 219 -19.78 10.73 1.19
C ARG A 219 -18.30 10.60 1.59
N GLY A 220 -17.40 10.48 0.61
CA GLY A 220 -15.95 10.44 0.83
C GLY A 220 -15.29 11.83 0.83
N TYR A 221 -16.03 12.92 0.55
CA TYR A 221 -15.46 14.28 0.50
C TYR A 221 -14.85 14.70 1.84
N ASN A 222 -15.41 14.26 2.98
CA ASN A 222 -14.81 14.55 4.28
C ASN A 222 -13.33 14.12 4.34
N LEU A 223 -12.96 12.97 3.74
CA LEU A 223 -11.56 12.52 3.72
C LEU A 223 -10.69 13.33 2.75
N TYR A 224 -11.23 13.76 1.61
CA TYR A 224 -10.50 14.62 0.66
C TYR A 224 -10.35 16.06 1.17
N GLU A 225 -11.29 16.54 1.98
CA GLU A 225 -11.21 17.82 2.66
C GLU A 225 -10.22 17.78 3.84
N VAL A 226 -10.21 16.68 4.60
CA VAL A 226 -9.28 16.47 5.71
C VAL A 226 -7.85 16.22 5.24
N SER A 227 -7.67 15.41 4.19
CA SER A 227 -6.36 15.07 3.63
C SER A 227 -6.48 14.69 2.15
N PRO A 228 -6.36 15.67 1.23
CA PRO A 228 -6.62 15.47 -0.19
C PRO A 228 -5.69 14.43 -0.85
N ASP A 229 -4.46 14.30 -0.33
CA ASP A 229 -3.44 13.40 -0.87
C ASP A 229 -3.48 11.99 -0.27
N MET A 230 -4.19 11.74 0.85
CA MET A 230 -4.15 10.44 1.53
C MET A 230 -4.67 9.29 0.66
N ILE A 231 -5.87 9.43 0.12
CA ILE A 231 -6.49 8.40 -0.73
C ILE A 231 -5.72 8.23 -2.05
N PRO A 232 -5.36 9.31 -2.79
CA PRO A 232 -4.51 9.20 -3.96
C PRO A 232 -3.16 8.53 -3.70
N MET A 233 -2.49 8.85 -2.59
CA MET A 233 -1.22 8.22 -2.19
C MET A 233 -1.41 6.72 -1.89
N LEU A 234 -2.46 6.37 -1.15
CA LEU A 234 -2.77 4.97 -0.87
C LEU A 234 -3.03 4.21 -2.18
N TYR A 235 -3.82 4.80 -3.07
CA TYR A 235 -4.14 4.21 -4.37
C TYR A 235 -2.92 4.04 -5.27
N ALA A 236 -2.00 5.02 -5.26
CA ALA A 236 -0.71 4.94 -5.97
C ALA A 236 0.16 3.78 -5.49
N ARG A 237 0.19 3.48 -4.18
CA ARG A 237 0.90 2.32 -3.63
C ARG A 237 0.20 1.02 -4.00
N LEU A 238 -1.12 0.96 -3.82
CA LEU A 238 -1.93 -0.21 -4.13
C LEU A 238 -1.90 -0.60 -5.60
N TYR A 239 -1.64 0.35 -6.51
CA TYR A 239 -1.39 0.09 -7.92
C TYR A 239 -0.34 -1.01 -8.13
N PHE A 240 0.71 -1.01 -7.31
CA PHE A 240 1.81 -1.98 -7.37
C PHE A 240 1.60 -3.15 -6.40
N LEU A 241 1.05 -2.89 -5.21
CA LEU A 241 0.84 -3.92 -4.19
C LEU A 241 -0.29 -4.91 -4.55
N VAL A 242 -1.21 -4.53 -5.42
CA VAL A 242 -2.31 -5.37 -5.92
C VAL A 242 -2.22 -5.45 -7.45
N PRO A 243 -1.55 -6.48 -8.01
CA PRO A 243 -1.26 -6.57 -9.45
C PRO A 243 -2.50 -6.42 -10.35
N GLU A 244 -3.64 -6.99 -9.93
CA GLU A 244 -4.90 -6.93 -10.67
C GLU A 244 -5.47 -5.51 -10.73
N LEU A 245 -5.25 -4.71 -9.67
CA LEU A 245 -5.67 -3.32 -9.63
C LEU A 245 -4.87 -2.50 -10.64
N GLY A 246 -3.54 -2.66 -10.66
CA GLY A 246 -2.66 -1.94 -11.58
C GLY A 246 -3.01 -2.19 -13.05
N ARG A 247 -3.23 -3.46 -13.42
CA ARG A 247 -3.70 -3.86 -14.75
C ARG A 247 -5.04 -3.22 -15.09
N THR A 248 -6.01 -3.33 -14.16
CA THR A 248 -7.36 -2.78 -14.37
C THR A 248 -7.35 -1.27 -14.56
N VAL A 249 -6.53 -0.53 -13.80
CA VAL A 249 -6.37 0.91 -13.97
C VAL A 249 -5.87 1.24 -15.37
N ALA A 250 -4.85 0.51 -15.85
CA ALA A 250 -4.32 0.70 -17.20
C ALA A 250 -5.34 0.35 -18.30
N ASP A 251 -6.21 -0.62 -18.07
CA ASP A 251 -7.23 -1.05 -19.04
C ASP A 251 -8.44 -0.12 -19.11
N CYS A 252 -8.83 0.50 -17.99
CA CYS A 252 -10.08 1.25 -17.92
C CYS A 252 -9.96 2.76 -18.20
N LEU A 253 -8.73 3.30 -18.23
CA LEU A 253 -8.47 4.73 -18.20
C LEU A 253 -8.80 5.47 -19.50
N LEU A 254 -8.47 4.88 -20.65
CA LEU A 254 -8.65 5.49 -21.96
C LEU A 254 -9.81 4.81 -22.70
N SER A 255 -10.57 5.59 -23.47
CA SER A 255 -11.51 5.03 -24.45
C SER A 255 -10.75 4.47 -25.66
N LYS A 256 -11.42 3.67 -26.49
CA LYS A 256 -10.80 3.13 -27.71
C LYS A 256 -10.34 4.26 -28.64
N GLU A 257 -11.17 5.30 -28.78
CA GLU A 257 -10.86 6.47 -29.59
C GLU A 257 -9.61 7.19 -29.06
N GLU A 258 -9.52 7.36 -27.73
CA GLU A 258 -8.38 8.01 -27.08
C GLU A 258 -7.09 7.19 -27.19
N GLU A 259 -7.17 5.86 -27.20
CA GLU A 259 -6.02 5.00 -27.49
C GLU A 259 -5.45 5.24 -28.90
N ASP A 260 -6.31 5.56 -29.87
CA ASP A 260 -5.94 5.83 -31.26
C ASP A 260 -5.51 7.27 -31.51
N MET A 261 -5.90 8.21 -30.64
CA MET A 261 -5.52 9.62 -30.78
C MET A 261 -4.00 9.82 -30.75
N ASP A 262 -3.48 10.58 -31.71
CA ASP A 262 -2.07 10.97 -31.74
C ASP A 262 -1.78 12.16 -30.81
N ILE A 263 -0.64 12.10 -30.14
CA ILE A 263 -0.06 13.22 -29.39
C ILE A 263 1.16 13.68 -30.18
N ALA A 264 0.92 14.57 -31.14
CA ALA A 264 1.96 15.08 -32.05
C ALA A 264 3.17 15.66 -31.30
N GLU A 265 2.94 16.24 -30.12
CA GLU A 265 3.96 16.85 -29.27
C GLU A 265 4.93 15.82 -28.66
N TRP A 266 4.55 14.54 -28.61
CA TRP A 266 5.34 13.41 -28.08
C TRP A 266 6.24 12.74 -29.15
N ARG A 267 6.16 13.17 -30.42
CA ARG A 267 6.98 12.58 -31.49
C ARG A 267 8.48 12.79 -31.23
N GLY A 268 9.27 11.75 -31.53
CA GLY A 268 10.73 11.76 -31.33
C GLY A 268 11.20 11.37 -29.92
N SER A 269 10.31 10.90 -29.05
CA SER A 269 10.65 10.39 -27.72
C SER A 269 11.14 8.94 -27.77
N SER A 270 11.73 8.45 -26.67
CA SER A 270 12.31 7.09 -26.60
C SER A 270 11.30 5.94 -26.73
N TYR A 271 9.99 6.22 -26.61
CA TYR A 271 8.91 5.27 -26.83
C TYR A 271 7.64 5.96 -27.37
N SER A 272 6.76 5.19 -27.99
CA SER A 272 5.51 5.68 -28.60
C SER A 272 4.33 5.72 -27.60
N LEU A 273 3.34 6.58 -27.83
CA LEU A 273 2.05 6.60 -27.12
C LEU A 273 0.87 6.12 -28.01
N MET A 274 1.17 5.39 -29.09
CA MET A 274 0.15 4.75 -29.94
C MET A 274 -0.40 3.48 -29.30
N ARG A 275 -1.63 3.08 -29.67
CA ARG A 275 -2.34 1.90 -29.12
C ARG A 275 -1.45 0.67 -28.90
N ALA A 276 -0.71 0.23 -29.93
CA ALA A 276 0.16 -0.95 -29.82
C ALA A 276 1.23 -0.81 -28.72
N SER A 277 1.79 0.40 -28.56
CA SER A 277 2.76 0.73 -27.52
C SER A 277 2.14 0.83 -26.13
N LEU A 278 0.89 1.29 -26.04
CA LEU A 278 0.15 1.31 -24.79
C LEU A 278 -0.14 -0.11 -24.30
N HIS A 279 -0.59 -0.99 -25.20
CA HIS A 279 -0.93 -2.38 -24.87
C HIS A 279 0.31 -3.18 -24.48
N SER A 280 1.42 -3.03 -25.19
CA SER A 280 2.68 -3.72 -24.84
C SER A 280 3.25 -3.26 -23.49
N ASN A 281 3.00 -2.01 -23.09
CA ASN A 281 3.40 -1.49 -21.79
C ASN A 281 2.44 -1.87 -20.65
N ARG A 282 1.42 -2.72 -20.85
CA ARG A 282 0.55 -3.18 -19.73
C ARG A 282 1.16 -4.33 -18.93
N VAL A 283 2.23 -4.94 -19.43
CA VAL A 283 2.90 -6.09 -18.83
C VAL A 283 4.38 -5.76 -18.68
N TRP A 284 5.03 -6.37 -17.69
CA TRP A 284 6.48 -6.31 -17.54
C TRP A 284 7.18 -6.89 -18.76
N VAL A 285 8.22 -6.19 -19.22
CA VAL A 285 9.08 -6.68 -20.30
C VAL A 285 10.31 -7.39 -19.70
N PRO A 286 10.90 -8.39 -20.37
CA PRO A 286 12.04 -9.15 -19.83
C PRO A 286 13.24 -8.29 -19.43
N GLN A 287 13.47 -7.18 -20.14
CA GLN A 287 14.57 -6.25 -19.86
C GLN A 287 14.40 -5.49 -18.53
N ALA A 288 13.21 -5.53 -17.93
CA ALA A 288 12.88 -4.77 -16.73
C ALA A 288 13.01 -5.60 -15.44
N LYS A 289 13.66 -6.78 -15.48
CA LYS A 289 13.67 -7.73 -14.35
C LYS A 289 14.11 -7.11 -13.02
N ASP A 290 15.18 -6.31 -13.02
CA ASP A 290 15.70 -5.70 -11.79
C ASP A 290 14.72 -4.68 -11.20
N ILE A 291 13.99 -3.98 -12.05
CA ILE A 291 12.97 -2.99 -11.68
C ILE A 291 11.69 -3.69 -11.24
N GLN A 292 11.35 -4.79 -11.92
CA GLN A 292 10.18 -5.61 -11.62
C GLN A 292 10.25 -6.10 -10.16
N LEU A 293 11.42 -6.48 -9.66
CA LEU A 293 11.62 -6.89 -8.26
C LEU A 293 11.23 -5.81 -7.23
N LEU A 294 11.21 -4.53 -7.61
CA LEU A 294 10.85 -3.42 -6.72
C LEU A 294 9.34 -3.17 -6.66
N PHE A 295 8.60 -3.55 -7.70
CA PHE A 295 7.22 -3.11 -7.90
C PHE A 295 6.22 -4.26 -8.12
N ASP A 296 6.69 -5.44 -8.53
CA ASP A 296 5.85 -6.58 -8.84
C ASP A 296 5.74 -7.53 -7.64
N LEU A 297 4.56 -7.52 -7.00
CA LEU A 297 4.26 -8.43 -5.90
C LEU A 297 3.64 -9.74 -6.37
N THR A 298 3.56 -10.02 -7.68
CA THR A 298 2.93 -11.25 -8.20
C THR A 298 3.54 -12.51 -7.56
N ASP A 299 4.86 -12.61 -7.47
CA ASP A 299 5.56 -13.74 -6.85
C ASP A 299 5.30 -13.84 -5.34
N PHE A 300 5.19 -12.70 -4.66
CA PHE A 300 4.81 -12.65 -3.25
C PHE A 300 3.40 -13.20 -3.02
N HIS A 301 2.43 -12.77 -3.82
CA HIS A 301 1.03 -13.24 -3.74
C HIS A 301 0.94 -14.74 -4.06
N ASN A 302 1.61 -15.19 -5.12
CA ASN A 302 1.64 -16.59 -5.54
C ASN A 302 2.33 -17.49 -4.51
N GLY A 303 3.51 -17.10 -4.02
CA GLY A 303 4.24 -17.87 -3.03
C GLY A 303 3.50 -17.99 -1.70
N LEU A 304 2.76 -16.95 -1.26
CA LEU A 304 1.87 -17.07 -0.10
C LEU A 304 0.69 -18.01 -0.37
N ASN A 305 0.09 -17.94 -1.56
CA ASN A 305 -1.00 -18.84 -1.93
C ASN A 305 -0.55 -20.30 -1.98
N GLU A 306 0.64 -20.55 -2.50
CA GLU A 306 1.25 -21.88 -2.55
C GLU A 306 1.61 -22.38 -1.15
N TYR A 307 2.27 -21.55 -0.35
CA TYR A 307 2.68 -21.87 1.01
C TYR A 307 1.50 -22.17 1.92
N PHE A 308 0.45 -21.35 1.89
CA PHE A 308 -0.74 -21.48 2.76
C PHE A 308 -1.81 -22.41 2.20
N GLY A 309 -1.94 -22.52 0.88
CA GLY A 309 -2.68 -23.57 0.18
C GLY A 309 -4.09 -23.89 0.70
N LEU A 310 -4.51 -25.15 0.49
CA LEU A 310 -5.78 -25.72 0.97
C LEU A 310 -5.75 -26.11 2.46
N THR A 311 -4.57 -26.09 3.09
CA THR A 311 -4.32 -26.58 4.45
C THR A 311 -4.65 -25.55 5.54
N GLU A 312 -5.10 -24.35 5.17
CA GLU A 312 -5.66 -23.40 6.14
C GLU A 312 -6.98 -23.93 6.73
N HIS A 313 -7.00 -24.12 8.04
CA HIS A 313 -8.20 -24.44 8.80
C HIS A 313 -9.03 -23.17 9.11
N GLY A 314 -10.36 -23.30 9.06
CA GLY A 314 -11.31 -22.38 9.72
C GLY A 314 -11.46 -20.97 9.13
N TRP A 315 -11.74 -20.01 10.02
CA TRP A 315 -12.17 -18.63 9.72
C TRP A 315 -11.11 -17.78 9.00
N VAL A 316 -9.82 -18.08 9.17
CA VAL A 316 -8.71 -17.30 8.56
C VAL A 316 -8.77 -17.37 7.04
N ARG A 317 -8.95 -18.58 6.50
CA ARG A 317 -9.12 -18.81 5.06
C ARG A 317 -10.35 -18.10 4.51
N VAL A 318 -11.45 -18.15 5.26
CA VAL A 318 -12.72 -17.51 4.90
C VAL A 318 -12.53 -16.00 4.83
N LYS A 319 -11.95 -15.38 5.86
CA LYS A 319 -11.70 -13.93 5.90
C LYS A 319 -10.84 -13.47 4.71
N ARG A 320 -9.73 -14.16 4.43
CA ARG A 320 -8.83 -13.85 3.32
C ARG A 320 -9.53 -13.96 1.97
N ARG A 321 -10.25 -15.06 1.73
CA ARG A 321 -11.05 -15.24 0.51
C ARG A 321 -12.11 -14.16 0.38
N LEU A 322 -12.79 -13.78 1.46
CA LEU A 322 -13.78 -12.72 1.42
C LEU A 322 -13.16 -11.37 1.06
N LEU A 323 -11.99 -11.02 1.60
CA LEU A 323 -11.27 -9.81 1.22
C LEU A 323 -10.87 -9.81 -0.26
N GLN A 324 -10.30 -10.92 -0.74
CA GLN A 324 -9.96 -11.07 -2.16
C GLN A 324 -11.20 -10.94 -3.05
N ILE A 325 -12.31 -11.62 -2.72
CA ILE A 325 -13.58 -11.53 -3.43
C ILE A 325 -14.10 -10.08 -3.43
N GLN A 326 -14.04 -9.39 -2.28
CA GLN A 326 -14.45 -7.99 -2.20
C GLN A 326 -13.60 -7.10 -3.10
N VAL A 327 -12.28 -7.29 -3.11
CA VAL A 327 -11.39 -6.54 -4.00
C VAL A 327 -11.67 -6.87 -5.45
N HIS A 328 -11.83 -8.14 -5.84
CA HIS A 328 -12.20 -8.49 -7.22
C HIS A 328 -13.57 -7.92 -7.63
N ALA A 329 -14.55 -7.94 -6.73
CA ALA A 329 -15.86 -7.35 -6.97
C ALA A 329 -15.78 -5.83 -7.16
N LEU A 330 -15.01 -5.15 -6.31
CA LEU A 330 -14.76 -3.71 -6.43
C LEU A 330 -13.92 -3.39 -7.66
N ILE A 331 -12.96 -4.22 -8.02
CA ILE A 331 -12.16 -4.05 -9.23
C ILE A 331 -13.01 -4.29 -10.47
N GLY A 332 -14.10 -5.05 -10.42
CA GLY A 332 -14.93 -5.42 -11.58
C GLY A 332 -15.52 -4.27 -12.39
N GLU A 333 -16.04 -4.59 -13.58
CA GLU A 333 -16.46 -3.60 -14.61
C GLU A 333 -17.53 -2.61 -14.17
N LYS A 334 -18.43 -3.02 -13.27
CA LYS A 334 -19.57 -2.21 -12.82
C LYS A 334 -19.21 -1.18 -11.73
N SER A 335 -17.93 -1.08 -11.35
CA SER A 335 -17.48 -0.20 -10.28
C SER A 335 -17.47 1.28 -10.69
N LEU A 336 -17.86 2.17 -9.76
CA LEU A 336 -17.99 3.60 -10.04
C LEU A 336 -16.61 4.29 -10.13
N TRP A 337 -15.60 3.77 -9.44
CA TRP A 337 -14.25 4.31 -9.44
C TRP A 337 -13.64 4.23 -10.83
N ARG A 338 -13.90 3.15 -11.60
CA ARG A 338 -13.46 3.04 -13.00
C ARG A 338 -13.99 4.21 -13.84
N ALA A 339 -15.28 4.49 -13.71
CA ALA A 339 -15.91 5.62 -14.40
C ALA A 339 -15.34 6.98 -13.95
N ARG A 340 -14.94 7.11 -12.68
CA ARG A 340 -14.31 8.33 -12.15
C ARG A 340 -12.88 8.51 -12.62
N MET A 341 -12.09 7.45 -12.64
CA MET A 341 -10.74 7.45 -13.18
C MET A 341 -10.76 7.78 -14.68
N ARG A 342 -11.69 7.20 -15.45
CA ARG A 342 -11.86 7.50 -16.88
C ARG A 342 -12.25 8.95 -17.18
N LYS A 343 -13.00 9.61 -16.28
CA LYS A 343 -13.29 11.06 -16.40
C LYS A 343 -12.05 11.93 -16.25
N ARG A 344 -10.95 11.37 -15.72
CA ARG A 344 -9.63 12.02 -15.56
C ARG A 344 -9.66 13.42 -14.94
N LYS A 345 -10.52 13.59 -13.92
CA LYS A 345 -10.62 14.82 -13.12
C LYS A 345 -9.62 14.80 -11.96
N THR A 346 -9.81 15.65 -10.96
CA THR A 346 -8.99 15.81 -9.74
C THR A 346 -8.50 14.49 -9.14
N THR A 347 -9.36 13.49 -8.94
CA THR A 347 -8.95 12.20 -8.35
C THR A 347 -7.88 11.48 -9.18
N PHE A 348 -8.02 11.47 -10.51
CA PHE A 348 -7.02 10.88 -11.41
C PHE A 348 -5.71 11.68 -11.38
N LEU A 349 -5.80 13.01 -11.42
CA LEU A 349 -4.63 13.89 -11.44
C LEU A 349 -3.82 13.76 -10.14
N LEU A 350 -4.49 13.77 -8.99
CA LEU A 350 -3.85 13.53 -7.69
C LEU A 350 -3.27 12.12 -7.60
N PHE A 351 -3.97 11.11 -8.15
CA PHE A 351 -3.42 9.75 -8.21
C PHE A 351 -2.12 9.71 -9.02
N VAL A 352 -2.08 10.28 -10.23
CA VAL A 352 -0.86 10.29 -11.05
C VAL A 352 0.25 11.10 -10.38
N LYS A 353 -0.07 12.24 -9.75
CA LYS A 353 0.86 13.02 -8.92
C LYS A 353 1.53 12.12 -7.88
N CYS A 354 0.73 11.41 -7.08
CA CYS A 354 1.22 10.50 -6.04
C CYS A 354 1.95 9.28 -6.61
N TRP A 355 1.52 8.76 -7.77
CA TRP A 355 2.14 7.63 -8.45
C TRP A 355 3.56 7.97 -8.91
N CYS A 356 3.74 9.10 -9.59
CA CYS A 356 5.07 9.57 -10.01
C CYS A 356 5.98 9.84 -8.81
N LYS A 357 5.43 10.42 -7.73
CA LYS A 357 6.15 10.62 -6.47
C LYS A 357 6.61 9.29 -5.86
N TYR A 358 5.70 8.32 -5.73
CA TYR A 358 6.01 7.00 -5.19
C TYR A 358 7.10 6.27 -5.99
N VAL A 359 7.00 6.24 -7.32
CA VAL A 359 8.01 5.62 -8.18
C VAL A 359 9.40 6.22 -7.93
N SER A 360 9.49 7.54 -7.86
CA SER A 360 10.77 8.22 -7.60
C SER A 360 11.30 8.04 -6.18
N GLU A 361 10.46 7.67 -5.22
CA GLU A 361 10.86 7.40 -3.83
C GLU A 361 11.36 5.95 -3.65
N VAL A 362 10.87 5.03 -4.48
CA VAL A 362 11.31 3.62 -4.46
C VAL A 362 12.66 3.47 -5.14
N VAL A 363 12.91 4.22 -6.21
CA VAL A 363 14.16 4.16 -6.97
C VAL A 363 15.20 5.09 -6.35
N VAL A 364 16.26 4.51 -5.77
CA VAL A 364 17.32 5.26 -5.06
C VAL A 364 18.28 5.98 -6.03
N ASP A 365 18.54 5.40 -7.20
CA ASP A 365 19.46 5.96 -8.21
C ASP A 365 18.71 6.79 -9.27
N GLN A 366 18.88 8.11 -9.24
CA GLN A 366 18.24 9.03 -10.19
C GLN A 366 18.72 8.85 -11.63
N ASN A 367 19.94 8.33 -11.84
CA ASN A 367 20.46 8.08 -13.19
C ASN A 367 19.74 6.90 -13.85
N GLN A 368 19.35 5.88 -13.06
CA GLN A 368 18.54 4.77 -13.54
C GLN A 368 17.07 5.17 -13.75
N LEU A 369 16.58 6.16 -13.00
CA LEU A 369 15.18 6.60 -13.07
C LEU A 369 14.79 7.10 -14.47
N ALA A 370 15.68 7.79 -15.20
CA ALA A 370 15.38 8.36 -16.51
C ALA A 370 14.98 7.29 -17.56
N ASP A 371 15.64 6.13 -17.53
CA ASP A 371 15.36 5.02 -18.43
C ASP A 371 14.28 4.07 -17.92
N LEU A 372 14.00 4.10 -16.63
CA LEU A 372 13.09 3.20 -15.94
C LEU A 372 11.62 3.41 -16.33
N TRP A 373 11.20 4.66 -16.54
CA TRP A 373 9.80 5.01 -16.78
C TRP A 373 9.17 4.23 -17.93
N LYS A 374 9.92 3.95 -19.00
CA LYS A 374 9.41 3.25 -20.21
C LYS A 374 9.05 1.79 -19.96
N TYR A 375 9.52 1.22 -18.85
CA TYR A 375 9.34 -0.17 -18.44
C TYR A 375 8.24 -0.37 -17.41
N LEU A 376 7.82 0.68 -16.71
CA LEU A 376 6.76 0.58 -15.71
C LEU A 376 5.42 0.25 -16.37
N PRO A 377 4.73 -0.83 -15.95
CA PRO A 377 3.45 -1.19 -16.53
C PRO A 377 2.43 -0.07 -16.38
N GLY A 378 1.67 0.18 -17.45
CA GLY A 378 0.61 1.18 -17.50
C GLY A 378 1.07 2.64 -17.52
N TYR A 379 2.37 2.93 -17.34
CA TYR A 379 2.87 4.31 -17.30
C TYR A 379 2.55 5.07 -18.58
N ARG A 380 2.71 4.46 -19.76
CA ARG A 380 2.39 5.10 -21.05
C ARG A 380 0.91 5.49 -21.12
N THR A 381 0.03 4.65 -20.56
CA THR A 381 -1.40 4.92 -20.49
C THR A 381 -1.71 6.08 -19.54
N LEU A 382 -1.09 6.10 -18.35
CA LEU A 382 -1.22 7.21 -17.40
C LEU A 382 -0.75 8.53 -18.02
N LEU A 383 0.43 8.52 -18.64
CA LEU A 383 1.05 9.68 -19.28
C LEU A 383 0.18 10.22 -20.41
N LYS A 384 -0.31 9.34 -21.29
CA LYS A 384 -1.25 9.71 -22.35
C LYS A 384 -2.52 10.34 -21.78
N GLY A 385 -3.05 9.79 -20.69
CA GLY A 385 -4.19 10.35 -19.98
C GLY A 385 -3.96 11.77 -19.49
N VAL A 386 -2.79 12.07 -18.93
CA VAL A 386 -2.41 13.43 -18.48
C VAL A 386 -2.32 14.40 -19.65
N PHE A 387 -1.62 14.03 -20.73
CA PHE A 387 -1.49 14.89 -21.91
C PHE A 387 -2.83 15.17 -22.58
N LEU A 388 -3.71 14.18 -22.68
CA LEU A 388 -5.07 14.40 -23.16
C LEU A 388 -5.83 15.39 -22.27
N CYS A 389 -5.70 15.30 -20.94
CA CYS A 389 -6.30 16.29 -20.04
C CYS A 389 -5.78 17.70 -20.33
N MET A 390 -4.46 17.88 -20.43
CA MET A 390 -3.88 19.18 -20.77
C MET A 390 -4.42 19.72 -22.11
N LYS A 391 -4.53 18.87 -23.14
CA LYS A 391 -5.06 19.28 -24.46
C LYS A 391 -6.56 19.58 -24.45
N TYR A 392 -7.35 18.87 -23.65
CA TYR A 392 -8.79 19.16 -23.51
C TYR A 392 -9.04 20.49 -22.79
N HIS A 393 -8.16 20.88 -21.86
CA HIS A 393 -8.13 22.22 -21.33
C HIS A 393 -7.50 23.18 -22.35
N LYS A 394 -8.31 23.77 -23.23
CA LYS A 394 -7.85 24.64 -24.32
C LYS A 394 -7.10 25.92 -23.88
N ARG A 395 -7.09 26.22 -22.58
CA ARG A 395 -6.54 27.47 -22.03
C ARG A 395 -5.76 27.19 -20.74
N VAL A 396 -4.49 27.59 -20.73
CA VAL A 396 -3.57 27.35 -19.60
C VAL A 396 -3.99 28.10 -18.32
N ASP A 397 -4.57 29.29 -18.46
CA ASP A 397 -5.07 30.08 -17.31
C ASP A 397 -6.30 29.47 -16.61
N HIS A 398 -6.87 28.39 -17.18
CA HIS A 398 -8.00 27.63 -16.62
C HIS A 398 -7.59 26.22 -16.19
N TYR A 399 -6.29 25.92 -16.10
CA TYR A 399 -5.84 24.63 -15.59
C TYR A 399 -6.19 24.52 -14.10
N PRO A 400 -6.83 23.42 -13.65
CA PRO A 400 -7.04 23.21 -12.22
C PRO A 400 -5.70 22.95 -11.53
N ASP A 401 -5.55 23.38 -10.27
CA ASP A 401 -4.31 23.20 -9.50
C ASP A 401 -3.83 21.74 -9.48
N ALA A 402 -4.76 20.78 -9.41
CA ALA A 402 -4.43 19.37 -9.47
C ALA A 402 -3.76 18.94 -10.78
N LEU A 403 -4.09 19.58 -11.91
CA LEU A 403 -3.43 19.33 -13.21
C LEU A 403 -2.02 19.92 -13.21
N VAL A 404 -1.84 21.11 -12.64
CA VAL A 404 -0.53 21.76 -12.50
C VAL A 404 0.39 20.91 -11.63
N ASP A 405 -0.07 20.50 -10.44
CA ASP A 405 0.66 19.61 -9.53
C ASP A 405 0.99 18.26 -10.18
N CYS A 406 0.04 17.70 -10.94
CA CYS A 406 0.24 16.45 -11.67
C CYS A 406 1.31 16.62 -12.76
N ALA A 407 1.24 17.68 -13.56
CA ALA A 407 2.22 17.97 -14.60
C ALA A 407 3.61 18.16 -14.00
N ALA A 408 3.73 18.90 -12.89
CA ALA A 408 4.98 19.06 -12.15
C ALA A 408 5.53 17.72 -11.63
N SER A 409 4.67 16.82 -11.15
CA SER A 409 5.12 15.48 -10.71
C SER A 409 5.55 14.58 -11.88
N VAL A 410 4.92 14.70 -13.05
CA VAL A 410 5.27 13.96 -14.27
C VAL A 410 6.65 14.37 -14.80
N LEU A 411 7.11 15.60 -14.54
CA LEU A 411 8.45 16.07 -14.92
C LEU A 411 9.60 15.31 -14.24
N ARG A 412 9.32 14.47 -13.23
CA ARG A 412 10.28 13.47 -12.73
C ARG A 412 10.78 12.55 -13.84
N ASN A 413 9.99 12.37 -14.90
CA ASN A 413 10.47 11.89 -16.18
C ASN A 413 10.85 13.10 -17.06
N THR A 414 12.16 13.34 -17.19
CA THR A 414 12.72 14.48 -17.94
C THR A 414 12.34 14.50 -19.42
N GLN A 415 12.02 13.33 -20.00
CA GLN A 415 11.57 13.22 -21.40
C GLN A 415 10.20 13.89 -21.62
N THR A 416 9.44 14.17 -20.54
CA THR A 416 8.11 14.77 -20.63
C THR A 416 8.12 16.28 -20.75
N LEU A 417 9.21 16.95 -20.37
CA LEU A 417 9.31 18.40 -20.33
C LEU A 417 8.99 19.02 -21.69
N SER A 418 9.65 18.56 -22.76
CA SER A 418 9.45 19.10 -24.11
C SER A 418 7.98 18.98 -24.56
N CYS A 419 7.32 17.87 -24.25
CA CYS A 419 5.92 17.64 -24.59
C CYS A 419 4.99 18.57 -23.80
N ILE A 420 5.17 18.67 -22.48
CA ILE A 420 4.37 19.53 -21.58
C ILE A 420 4.47 20.98 -22.04
N VAL A 421 5.69 21.48 -22.27
CA VAL A 421 5.95 22.84 -22.75
C VAL A 421 5.28 23.10 -24.10
N LYS A 422 5.41 22.17 -25.06
CA LYS A 422 4.73 22.28 -26.35
C LYS A 422 3.21 22.37 -26.16
N ILE A 423 2.59 21.48 -25.39
CA ILE A 423 1.14 21.49 -25.18
C ILE A 423 0.69 22.81 -24.53
N MET A 424 1.42 23.31 -23.53
CA MET A 424 1.13 24.59 -22.87
C MET A 424 1.19 25.75 -23.86
N PHE A 425 2.25 25.86 -24.66
CA PHE A 425 2.38 26.95 -25.63
C PHE A 425 1.30 26.90 -26.72
N HIS A 426 0.95 25.72 -27.24
CA HIS A 426 -0.16 25.57 -28.19
C HIS A 426 -1.52 25.96 -27.57
N SER A 427 -1.65 25.82 -26.25
CA SER A 427 -2.85 26.17 -25.49
C SER A 427 -2.84 27.62 -24.96
N THR A 428 -1.80 28.39 -25.29
CA THR A 428 -1.63 29.78 -24.83
C THR A 428 -1.90 30.75 -25.97
N ASN A 429 -2.86 31.66 -25.77
CA ASN A 429 -3.04 32.78 -26.68
C ASN A 429 -1.98 33.85 -26.38
N VAL A 430 -1.04 34.08 -27.28
CA VAL A 430 0.07 35.05 -27.14
C VAL A 430 -0.44 36.47 -26.89
N TYR A 431 -1.64 36.80 -27.39
CA TYR A 431 -2.26 38.12 -27.19
C TYR A 431 -2.94 38.28 -25.82
N ASN A 432 -3.07 37.20 -25.04
CA ASN A 432 -3.60 37.25 -23.68
C ASN A 432 -2.43 37.25 -22.67
N GLN A 433 -2.05 38.44 -22.20
CA GLN A 433 -0.97 38.63 -21.23
C GLN A 433 -1.12 37.76 -19.98
N LYS A 434 -2.35 37.56 -19.48
CA LYS A 434 -2.62 36.70 -18.32
C LYS A 434 -2.30 35.23 -18.64
N ALA A 435 -2.70 34.74 -19.80
CA ALA A 435 -2.42 33.37 -20.23
C ALA A 435 -0.91 33.15 -20.43
N VAL A 436 -0.20 34.12 -21.02
CA VAL A 436 1.25 34.08 -21.17
C VAL A 436 1.95 34.08 -19.80
N ALA A 437 1.55 34.97 -18.89
CA ALA A 437 2.10 35.02 -17.55
C ALA A 437 1.84 33.73 -16.76
N CYS A 438 0.63 33.15 -16.88
CA CYS A 438 0.29 31.86 -16.29
C CYS A 438 1.17 30.73 -16.85
N ALA A 439 1.35 30.68 -18.18
CA ALA A 439 2.17 29.65 -18.83
C ALA A 439 3.66 29.76 -18.48
N MET A 440 4.17 30.97 -18.21
CA MET A 440 5.56 31.18 -17.78
C MET A 440 5.78 30.90 -16.28
N LYS A 441 4.71 30.95 -15.47
CA LYS A 441 4.76 30.68 -14.04
C LYS A 441 4.69 29.17 -13.74
N MET A 442 3.98 28.43 -14.58
CA MET A 442 3.93 26.96 -14.59
C MET A 442 5.25 26.38 -15.07
#